data_AF-A0A660PFE7-F1
#
_entry.id   AF-A0A660PFE7-F1
#
_cell.length_a   1.000
_cell.length_b   1.000
_cell.length_c   1.000
_cell.angle_alpha   90.00
_cell.angle_beta   90.00
_cell.angle_gamma   90.00
#
_symmetry.space_group_name_H-M   'P 1'
#
loop_
_entity.id
_entity.type
_entity.pdbx_description
1 polymer ?
#
loop_
_entity_poly.entity_id
_entity_poly.type
_entity_poly.pdbx_seq_one_letter_code
_entity_poly.pdbx_strand_id
1 'polypeptide(L)'
;MPWKFENNRLCSPEGYNWPAISGPYGKGKLPSGEYLIAEPVEIKSTAAKYNPYRDKSGFVWWCQLTPLFETDRSGFGIHPDGNVSGTLGCIGICIDNTREVFEVLLNSDDKSLIVS
;
A
#
# COMPACT_ATOMS: atom_id res chain seq x y z
N MET A 1 -9.92 10.97 10.77
CA MET A 1 -10.61 9.69 10.50
C MET A 1 -9.54 8.80 9.90
N PRO A 2 -9.36 7.55 10.31
CA PRO A 2 -8.25 6.75 9.83
C PRO A 2 -8.39 6.47 8.32
N TRP A 3 -7.28 6.10 7.71
CA TRP A 3 -7.28 5.49 6.39
C TRP A 3 -8.10 4.19 6.42
N LYS A 4 -8.64 3.79 5.27
CA LYS A 4 -9.35 2.51 5.14
C LYS A 4 -8.87 1.75 3.91
N PHE A 5 -8.73 0.44 4.06
CA PHE A 5 -8.67 -0.49 2.94
C PHE A 5 -9.88 -1.40 3.00
N GLU A 6 -10.82 -1.16 2.10
CA GLU A 6 -12.08 -1.90 2.00
C GLU A 6 -12.52 -1.98 0.55
N ASN A 7 -13.21 -3.05 0.16
CA ASN A 7 -13.79 -3.19 -1.18
C ASN A 7 -12.80 -2.97 -2.34
N ASN A 8 -11.55 -3.43 -2.19
CA ASN A 8 -10.45 -3.20 -3.16
C ASN A 8 -10.19 -1.71 -3.45
N ARG A 9 -10.28 -0.88 -2.41
CA ARG A 9 -9.92 0.54 -2.46
C ARG A 9 -9.11 0.91 -1.24
N LEU A 10 -8.11 1.77 -1.46
CA LEU A 10 -7.48 2.53 -0.39
C LEU A 10 -8.18 3.90 -0.33
N CYS A 11 -8.69 4.26 0.85
CA CYS A 11 -9.41 5.50 1.09
C CYS A 11 -8.66 6.34 2.14
N SER A 12 -8.47 7.63 1.84
CA SER A 12 -7.79 8.56 2.75
C SER A 12 -8.78 9.24 3.73
N PRO A 13 -8.28 9.76 4.86
CA PRO A 13 -9.03 10.60 5.80
C PRO A 13 -9.73 11.80 5.13
N GLU A 14 -9.09 12.36 4.11
CA GLU A 14 -9.49 13.59 3.40
C GLU A 14 -10.50 13.32 2.27
N GLY A 15 -10.87 12.05 2.04
CA GLY A 15 -11.88 11.65 1.06
C GLY A 15 -11.34 11.20 -0.30
N TYR A 16 -10.02 11.15 -0.48
CA TYR A 16 -9.42 10.53 -1.66
C TYR A 16 -9.62 9.02 -1.63
N ASN A 17 -9.70 8.40 -2.80
CA ASN A 17 -9.87 6.95 -2.89
C ASN A 17 -9.31 6.39 -4.20
N TRP A 18 -8.55 5.30 -4.11
CA TRP A 18 -7.85 4.70 -5.24
C TRP A 18 -8.14 3.21 -5.34
N PRO A 19 -8.31 2.66 -6.56
CA PRO A 19 -8.33 1.22 -6.79
C PRO A 19 -7.06 0.57 -6.24
N ALA A 20 -7.22 -0.45 -5.41
CA ALA A 20 -6.10 -1.17 -4.81
C ALA A 20 -6.47 -2.62 -4.51
N ILE A 21 -5.48 -3.51 -4.51
CA ILE A 21 -5.69 -4.95 -4.25
C ILE A 21 -4.78 -5.46 -3.15
N SER A 22 -5.22 -6.52 -2.47
CA SER A 22 -4.40 -7.27 -1.54
C SER A 22 -4.58 -8.77 -1.75
N GLY A 23 -3.48 -9.52 -1.93
CA GLY A 23 -3.55 -10.93 -2.29
C GLY A 23 -4.23 -11.17 -3.65
N PRO A 24 -4.60 -12.41 -4.02
CA PRO A 24 -4.71 -13.60 -3.18
C PRO A 24 -3.45 -14.47 -3.09
N TYR A 25 -2.33 -14.08 -3.70
CA TYR A 25 -1.17 -14.96 -3.85
C TYR A 25 -0.33 -15.12 -2.57
N GLY A 26 0.41 -16.23 -2.49
CA GLY A 26 1.33 -16.53 -1.39
C GLY A 26 0.63 -16.67 -0.03
N LYS A 27 0.98 -15.80 0.93
CA LYS A 27 0.41 -15.81 2.29
C LYS A 27 -1.06 -15.31 2.37
N GLY A 28 -1.68 -15.05 1.22
CA GLY A 28 -3.06 -14.56 1.13
C GLY A 28 -3.17 -13.05 1.36
N LYS A 29 -4.42 -12.57 1.41
CA LYS A 29 -4.77 -11.16 1.61
C LYS A 29 -4.14 -10.58 2.89
N LEU A 30 -3.97 -9.26 2.93
CA LEU A 30 -3.67 -8.54 4.17
C LEU A 30 -4.73 -8.89 5.22
N PRO A 31 -4.35 -9.36 6.42
CA PRO A 31 -5.31 -9.65 7.47
C PRO A 31 -6.14 -8.42 7.85
N SER A 32 -7.41 -8.61 8.18
CA SER A 32 -8.25 -7.53 8.70
C SER A 32 -7.76 -7.10 10.08
N GLY A 33 -7.82 -5.80 10.36
CA GLY A 33 -7.32 -5.22 11.59
C GLY A 33 -6.83 -3.79 11.42
N GLU A 34 -6.31 -3.23 12.51
CA GLU A 34 -5.71 -1.91 12.51
C GLU A 34 -4.20 -2.00 12.27
N TYR A 35 -3.67 -1.07 11.48
CA TYR A 35 -2.27 -0.97 11.13
C TYR A 35 -1.76 0.45 11.33
N LEU A 36 -0.50 0.57 11.75
CA LEU A 36 0.26 1.81 11.69
C LEU A 36 0.89 1.97 10.30
N ILE A 37 0.70 3.15 9.71
CA ILE A 37 1.29 3.59 8.45
C ILE A 37 2.60 4.32 8.73
N ALA A 38 3.71 3.82 8.19
CA ALA A 38 4.99 4.51 8.24
C ALA A 38 5.06 5.66 7.21
N GLU A 39 6.11 6.48 7.29
CA GLU A 39 6.37 7.46 6.23
C GLU A 39 6.67 6.74 4.89
N PRO A 40 6.06 7.16 3.76
CA PRO A 40 6.35 6.55 2.47
C PRO A 40 7.73 6.98 1.97
N VAL A 41 8.45 6.04 1.37
CA VAL A 41 9.82 6.26 0.88
C VAL A 41 9.89 6.08 -0.63
N GLU A 42 10.39 7.11 -1.32
CA GLU A 42 10.73 7.02 -2.75
C GLU A 42 11.99 6.17 -2.94
N ILE A 43 11.92 5.21 -3.86
CA ILE A 43 13.03 4.30 -4.16
C ILE A 43 13.70 4.75 -5.47
N LYS A 44 14.84 5.46 -5.34
CA LYS A 44 15.63 5.94 -6.48
C LYS A 44 16.52 4.82 -7.04
N SER A 45 15.92 3.82 -7.67
CA SER A 45 16.64 2.72 -8.30
C SER A 45 15.96 2.21 -9.57
N THR A 46 16.78 1.82 -10.55
CA THR A 46 16.35 1.16 -11.79
C THR A 46 16.49 -0.37 -11.74
N ALA A 47 16.93 -0.92 -10.61
CA ALA A 47 17.15 -2.37 -10.49
C ALA A 47 15.84 -3.16 -10.63
N ALA A 48 15.89 -4.28 -11.35
CA ALA A 48 14.71 -5.09 -11.67
C ALA A 48 13.95 -5.62 -10.43
N LYS A 49 14.64 -5.80 -9.30
CA LYS A 49 14.02 -6.19 -8.03
C LYS A 49 12.97 -5.21 -7.53
N TYR A 50 12.97 -3.97 -8.02
CA TYR A 50 11.99 -2.95 -7.65
C TYR A 50 10.82 -2.83 -8.62
N ASN A 51 10.79 -3.62 -9.70
CA ASN A 51 9.68 -3.63 -10.66
C ASN A 51 8.30 -3.90 -10.02
N PRO A 52 8.16 -4.73 -8.97
CA PRO A 52 6.87 -4.90 -8.30
C PRO A 52 6.35 -3.65 -7.56
N TYR A 53 7.22 -2.68 -7.29
CA TYR A 53 6.89 -1.43 -6.59
C TYR A 53 6.88 -0.23 -7.54
N ARG A 54 6.96 -0.47 -8.86
CA ARG A 54 7.05 0.56 -9.89
C ARG A 54 5.70 0.69 -10.59
N ASP A 55 5.17 1.91 -10.65
CA ASP A 55 3.98 2.20 -11.45
C ASP A 55 4.30 2.33 -12.95
N LYS A 56 3.28 2.50 -13.79
CA LYS A 56 3.47 2.59 -15.25
C LYS A 56 4.16 3.89 -15.70
N SER A 57 4.17 4.93 -14.86
CA SER A 57 4.93 6.16 -15.09
C SER A 57 6.43 6.00 -14.76
N GLY A 58 6.81 4.89 -14.12
CA GLY A 58 8.17 4.60 -13.70
C GLY A 58 8.50 5.05 -12.28
N PHE A 59 7.54 5.59 -11.54
CA PHE A 59 7.70 6.01 -10.16
C PHE A 59 7.70 4.80 -9.22
N VAL A 60 8.62 4.79 -8.24
CA VAL A 60 8.86 3.64 -7.35
C VAL A 60 8.85 4.11 -5.92
N TRP A 61 8.03 3.47 -5.09
CA TRP A 61 7.96 3.79 -3.66
C TRP A 61 7.41 2.63 -2.83
N TRP A 62 7.62 2.75 -1.52
CA TRP A 62 7.14 1.79 -0.54
C TRP A 62 6.71 2.53 0.73
N CYS A 63 5.60 2.10 1.32
CA CYS A 63 5.10 2.59 2.60
C CYS A 63 4.85 1.39 3.52
N GLN A 64 5.59 1.28 4.61
CA GLN A 64 5.46 0.12 5.50
C GLN A 64 4.14 0.18 6.30
N LEU A 65 3.55 -1.00 6.53
CA LEU A 65 2.43 -1.20 7.45
C LEU A 65 2.86 -2.11 8.61
N THR A 66 2.55 -1.70 9.83
CA THR A 66 2.81 -2.46 11.05
C THR A 66 1.48 -2.85 11.70
N PRO A 67 1.16 -4.15 11.83
CA PRO A 67 -0.05 -4.59 12.52
C PRO A 67 -0.08 -4.07 13.97
N LEU A 68 -1.24 -3.54 14.40
CA LEU A 68 -1.51 -3.16 15.78
C LEU A 68 -2.32 -4.24 16.53
N PHE A 69 -2.28 -5.47 16.02
CA PHE A 69 -2.92 -6.66 16.58
C PHE A 69 -1.95 -7.85 16.51
N GLU A 70 -2.27 -8.93 17.24
CA GLU A 70 -1.43 -10.13 17.24
C GLU A 70 -1.49 -10.88 15.91
N THR A 71 -0.34 -11.05 15.27
CA THR A 71 -0.18 -11.87 14.06
C THR A 71 1.25 -12.36 13.93
N ASP A 72 1.43 -13.51 13.31
CA ASP A 72 2.74 -14.08 12.92
C ASP A 72 3.25 -13.57 11.57
N ARG A 73 2.44 -12.76 10.86
CA ARG A 73 2.78 -12.18 9.56
C ARG A 73 3.36 -10.77 9.71
N SER A 74 4.37 -10.47 8.90
CA SER A 74 5.04 -9.16 8.87
C SER A 74 5.49 -8.82 7.44
N GLY A 75 6.09 -7.64 7.27
CA GLY A 75 6.56 -7.17 5.97
C GLY A 75 5.45 -6.62 5.07
N PHE A 76 4.37 -6.13 5.68
CA PHE A 76 3.27 -5.51 4.96
C PHE A 76 3.61 -4.08 4.53
N GLY A 77 2.96 -3.63 3.45
CA GLY A 77 3.10 -2.26 2.99
C GLY A 77 2.07 -1.86 1.96
N ILE A 78 2.07 -0.58 1.63
CA ILE A 78 1.37 0.03 0.50
C ILE A 78 2.44 0.38 -0.54
N HIS A 79 2.18 0.04 -1.80
CA HIS A 79 3.07 0.34 -2.93
C HIS A 79 2.30 0.31 -4.24
N PRO A 80 2.87 0.79 -5.36
CA PRO A 80 2.30 0.56 -6.68
C PRO A 80 2.13 -0.93 -6.95
N ASP A 81 0.98 -1.33 -7.47
CA ASP A 81 0.78 -2.68 -7.99
C ASP A 81 1.49 -2.75 -9.35
N GLY A 82 2.79 -3.09 -9.32
CA GLY A 82 3.59 -3.20 -10.54
C GLY A 82 3.07 -4.27 -11.50
N ASN A 83 3.88 -4.63 -12.50
CA ASN A 83 3.45 -5.50 -13.61
C ASN A 83 3.17 -6.97 -13.22
N VAL A 84 3.28 -7.34 -11.94
CA VAL A 84 2.97 -8.68 -11.43
C VAL A 84 1.75 -8.53 -10.51
N SER A 85 0.58 -8.85 -11.04
CA SER A 85 -0.68 -8.72 -10.30
C SER A 85 -0.67 -9.63 -9.07
N GLY A 86 -0.91 -9.02 -7.92
CA GLY A 86 -1.06 -9.74 -6.66
C GLY A 86 0.10 -9.56 -5.70
N THR A 87 -0.24 -9.19 -4.47
CA THR A 87 0.73 -8.94 -3.41
C THR A 87 0.83 -10.14 -2.47
N LEU A 88 1.97 -10.31 -1.78
CA LEU A 88 2.13 -11.28 -0.69
C LEU A 88 1.46 -10.79 0.62
N GLY A 89 0.27 -10.21 0.51
CA GLY A 89 -0.46 -9.56 1.59
C GLY A 89 -0.18 -8.07 1.76
N CYS A 90 0.42 -7.39 0.78
CA CYS A 90 0.52 -5.92 0.75
C CYS A 90 -0.75 -5.29 0.16
N ILE A 91 -0.83 -3.96 0.13
CA ILE A 91 -1.81 -3.20 -0.64
C ILE A 91 -1.11 -2.67 -1.90
N GLY A 92 -1.47 -3.21 -3.06
CA GLY A 92 -1.00 -2.76 -4.36
C GLY A 92 -1.95 -1.72 -4.94
N ILE A 93 -1.46 -0.53 -5.29
CA ILE A 93 -2.25 0.53 -5.93
C ILE A 93 -2.31 0.30 -7.44
N CYS A 94 -3.51 0.19 -8.02
CA CYS A 94 -3.72 -0.30 -9.39
C CYS A 94 -3.90 0.81 -10.45
N ILE A 95 -3.44 2.04 -10.18
CA ILE A 95 -3.49 3.15 -11.15
C ILE A 95 -2.12 3.35 -11.82
N ASP A 96 -2.12 3.94 -13.01
CA ASP A 96 -0.91 4.06 -13.84
C ASP A 96 0.15 5.01 -13.24
N ASN A 97 -0.29 6.06 -12.55
CA ASN A 97 0.55 7.03 -11.86
C ASN A 97 0.11 7.15 -10.41
N THR A 98 0.98 6.74 -9.50
CA THR A 98 0.71 6.63 -8.06
C THR A 98 1.29 7.79 -7.25
N ARG A 99 1.80 8.84 -7.90
CA ARG A 99 2.42 9.99 -7.25
C ARG A 99 1.47 10.69 -6.27
N GLU A 100 0.21 10.86 -6.65
CA GLU A 100 -0.81 11.46 -5.77
C GLU A 100 -0.98 10.63 -4.48
N VAL A 101 -1.06 9.30 -4.59
CA VAL A 101 -1.21 8.42 -3.41
C VAL A 101 -0.02 8.58 -2.46
N PHE A 102 1.20 8.60 -3.02
CA PHE A 102 2.42 8.84 -2.25
C PHE A 102 2.39 10.19 -1.54
N GLU A 103 1.99 11.25 -2.22
CA GLU A 103 1.93 12.60 -1.67
C GLU A 103 0.84 12.74 -0.60
N VAL A 104 -0.33 12.12 -0.77
CA VAL A 104 -1.36 12.10 0.28
C VAL A 104 -0.89 11.30 1.50
N LEU A 105 -0.25 10.14 1.31
CA LEU A 105 0.33 9.36 2.42
C LEU A 105 1.42 10.14 3.18
N LEU A 106 2.27 10.87 2.44
CA LEU A 106 3.35 11.68 3.00
C LEU A 106 2.79 12.81 3.87
N ASN A 107 1.79 13.53 3.35
CA ASN A 107 1.23 14.72 3.99
C ASN A 107 0.08 14.43 4.98
N SER A 108 -0.42 13.20 5.05
CA SER A 108 -1.49 12.82 5.99
C SER A 108 -1.01 12.87 7.44
N ASP A 109 -1.70 13.60 8.29
CA ASP A 109 -1.45 13.61 9.74
C ASP A 109 -1.92 12.31 10.41
N ASP A 110 -2.94 11.66 9.86
CA ASP A 110 -3.44 10.38 10.35
C ASP A 110 -2.56 9.25 9.80
N LYS A 111 -1.99 8.45 10.72
CA LYS A 111 -1.11 7.32 10.40
C LYS A 111 -1.74 5.98 10.76
N SER A 112 -3.05 5.91 11.01
CA SER A 112 -3.77 4.65 11.20
C SER A 112 -4.47 4.22 9.91
N LEU A 113 -4.45 2.90 9.65
CA LEU A 113 -5.18 2.22 8.57
C LEU A 113 -6.06 1.13 9.15
N ILE A 114 -7.35 1.16 8.81
CA ILE A 114 -8.30 0.10 9.10
C ILE A 114 -8.48 -0.79 7.86
N VAL A 115 -8.28 -2.09 8.02
CA VAL A 115 -8.45 -3.10 6.97
C VAL A 115 -9.69 -3.93 7.28
N SER A 116 -10.67 -3.93 6.36
CA SER A 116 -11.94 -4.66 6.50
C SER A 116 -12.40 -5.32 5.21
#